data_AF-A0AA89ASX9-F1
#
_entry.id   AF-A0AA89ASX9-F1
#
_cell.length_a   1.000
_cell.length_b   1.000
_cell.length_c   1.000
_cell.angle_alpha   90.00
_cell.angle_beta   90.00
_cell.angle_gamma   90.00
#
_symmetry.space_group_name_H-M   'P 1'
#
loop_
_entity.id
_entity.type
_entity.pdbx_description
1 polymer ?
#
loop_
_entity_poly.entity_id
_entity_poly.type
_entity_poly.pdbx_seq_one_letter_code
_entity_poly.pdbx_strand_id
1 'polypeptide(L)' 'MSGSRIDGQSPVAEVTSRGQRQGLLYLEEELGIEALRTMRRIKVALDPNNVMNPRKLIPPH' A
#
# COMPACT_ATOMS: atom_id res chain seq x y z
N MET A 1 37.68 -20.06 -1.54
CA MET A 1 36.61 -20.62 -2.41
C MET A 1 35.34 -19.84 -2.13
N SER A 2 34.87 -19.08 -3.12
CA SER A 2 33.72 -18.18 -3.03
C SER A 2 32.41 -18.98 -3.10
N GLY A 3 31.55 -18.83 -2.10
CA GLY A 3 30.22 -19.43 -2.07
C GLY A 3 29.18 -18.41 -2.52
N SER A 4 28.84 -18.44 -3.81
CA SER A 4 27.78 -17.63 -4.42
C SER A 4 26.41 -18.13 -3.97
N ARG A 5 25.69 -17.35 -3.15
CA ARG A 5 24.25 -17.58 -2.94
C ARG A 5 23.47 -16.94 -4.08
N ILE A 6 23.07 -17.79 -5.01
CA ILE A 6 21.88 -17.61 -5.83
C ILE A 6 20.67 -17.64 -4.90
N ASP A 7 19.83 -16.60 -4.98
CA ASP A 7 18.36 -16.63 -4.78
C ASP A 7 17.87 -15.17 -4.83
N GLY A 8 17.37 -14.79 -6.00
CA GLY A 8 16.92 -13.44 -6.36
C GLY A 8 15.59 -13.02 -5.74
N GLN A 9 15.33 -13.33 -4.48
CA GLN A 9 14.19 -12.77 -3.75
C GLN A 9 14.67 -11.56 -2.95
N SER A 10 14.46 -10.36 -3.49
CA SER A 10 14.81 -9.12 -2.79
C SER A 10 13.96 -8.97 -1.52
N PRO A 11 14.56 -8.88 -0.31
CA PRO A 11 13.84 -8.85 0.97
C PRO A 11 12.97 -7.60 1.17
N VAL A 12 13.05 -6.62 0.27
CA VAL A 12 12.26 -5.38 0.31
C VAL A 12 10.77 -5.59 -0.01
N ALA A 13 10.42 -6.65 -0.74
CA ALA A 13 9.02 -6.91 -1.14
C ALA A 13 8.17 -7.47 0.01
N GLU A 14 8.77 -8.18 0.96
CA GLU A 14 8.08 -8.87 2.05
C GLU A 14 7.78 -7.95 3.25
N VAL A 15 8.64 -6.96 3.49
CA VAL A 15 8.43 -5.92 4.52
C VAL A 15 7.31 -4.95 4.14
N THR A 16 7.16 -4.66 2.84
CA THR A 16 6.21 -3.65 2.33
C THR A 16 4.75 -4.07 2.47
N SER A 17 4.45 -5.37 2.32
CA SER A 17 3.07 -5.89 2.33
C SER A 17 2.49 -6.02 3.75
N ARG A 18 3.33 -6.22 4.77
CA ARG A 18 2.91 -6.19 6.19
C ARG A 18 2.65 -4.77 6.70
N GLY A 19 3.53 -3.82 6.39
CA GLY A 19 3.40 -2.42 6.83
C GLY A 19 2.20 -1.69 6.21
N GLN A 20 1.82 -2.03 4.97
CA GLN A 20 0.69 -1.41 4.27
C GLN A 20 -0.67 -1.76 4.88
N ARG A 21 -0.85 -2.99 5.39
CA ARG A 21 -2.12 -3.38 6.03
C ARG A 21 -2.32 -2.70 7.37
N GLN A 22 -1.24 -2.54 8.13
CA GLN A 22 -1.33 -1.98 9.47
C GLN A 22 -1.71 -0.48 9.45
N GLY A 23 -1.16 0.30 8.52
CA GLY A 23 -1.51 1.73 8.39
C GLY A 23 -2.98 1.97 8.03
N LEU A 24 -3.60 1.04 7.29
CA LEU A 24 -5.01 1.14 6.91
C LEU A 24 -5.96 0.85 8.08
N LEU A 25 -5.63 -0.13 8.92
CA LEU A 25 -6.42 -0.44 10.11
C LEU A 25 -6.45 0.76 11.07
N TYR A 26 -5.30 1.38 11.32
CA TYR A 26 -5.23 2.61 12.11
C TYR A 26 -5.98 3.77 11.45
N LEU A 27 -5.89 3.91 10.13
CA LEU A 27 -6.57 5.00 9.42
C LEU A 27 -8.09 4.85 9.44
N GLU A 28 -8.61 3.62 9.38
CA GLU A 28 -10.04 3.34 9.53
C GLU A 28 -10.51 3.58 10.96
N GLU A 29 -9.72 3.19 11.96
CA GLU A 29 -10.01 3.44 13.38
C GLU A 29 -10.09 4.94 13.70
N GLU A 30 -9.15 5.73 13.19
CA GLU A 30 -9.05 7.17 13.47
C GLU A 30 -10.06 8.02 12.67
N LEU A 31 -10.32 7.69 11.40
CA LEU A 31 -11.11 8.53 10.50
C LEU A 31 -12.50 7.97 10.18
N GLY A 32 -12.70 6.67 10.37
CA GLY A 32 -13.92 5.97 9.99
C GLY A 32 -14.05 5.68 8.49
N ILE A 33 -14.93 4.72 8.19
CA ILE A 33 -15.11 4.17 6.84
C ILE A 33 -15.62 5.21 5.81
N GLU A 34 -16.43 6.18 6.23
CA GLU A 34 -16.98 7.20 5.32
C GLU A 34 -15.94 8.23 4.88
N ALA A 35 -15.01 8.59 5.77
CA ALA A 35 -13.87 9.42 5.41
C ALA A 35 -12.97 8.71 4.40
N LEU A 36 -12.70 7.41 4.62
CA LEU A 36 -11.93 6.58 3.68
C LEU A 36 -12.57 6.49 2.29
N ARG A 37 -13.89 6.32 2.23
CA ARG A 37 -14.66 6.33 0.96
C ARG A 37 -14.54 7.66 0.25
N THR A 38 -14.60 8.77 0.99
CA THR A 38 -14.44 10.12 0.45
C THR A 38 -13.03 10.32 -0.10
N MET A 39 -11.99 9.93 0.64
CA MET A 39 -10.61 9.98 0.17
C MET A 39 -10.39 9.15 -1.09
N ARG A 40 -11.06 7.99 -1.21
CA ARG A 40 -11.04 7.18 -2.45
C ARG A 40 -11.56 7.95 -3.65
N ARG A 41 -12.69 8.62 -3.51
CA ARG A 41 -13.29 9.43 -4.58
C ARG A 41 -12.37 10.57 -4.99
N ILE A 42 -11.78 11.28 -4.02
CA ILE A 42 -10.82 12.36 -4.28
C ILE A 42 -9.60 11.83 -5.03
N LYS A 43 -9.01 10.72 -4.58
CA LYS A 43 -7.84 10.10 -5.21
C LYS A 43 -8.12 9.72 -6.67
N VAL A 44 -9.27 9.12 -6.96
CA VAL A 44 -9.67 8.75 -8.33
C VAL A 44 -9.87 9.98 -9.21
N ALA A 45 -10.48 11.04 -8.66
CA ALA A 45 -10.70 12.28 -9.41
C ALA A 45 -9.38 12.99 -9.76
N LEU A 46 -8.42 13.01 -8.83
CA LEU A 46 -7.14 13.70 -9.01
C LEU A 46 -6.08 12.88 -9.74
N ASP A 47 -6.14 11.55 -9.66
CA ASP A 47 -5.17 10.64 -10.27
C ASP A 47 -5.89 9.44 -10.91
N PRO A 48 -6.64 9.66 -12.00
CA PRO A 48 -7.46 8.61 -12.63
C PRO A 48 -6.62 7.47 -13.21
N ASN A 49 -5.36 7.74 -13.57
CA ASN A 49 -4.42 6.75 -14.08
C ASN A 49 -3.58 6.10 -12.98
N ASN A 50 -3.80 6.50 -11.72
CA ASN A 50 -3.10 5.97 -10.54
C ASN A 50 -1.56 6.00 -10.66
N VAL A 51 -1.02 7.04 -11.28
CA VAL A 51 0.43 7.20 -11.50
C VAL A 51 1.12 7.58 -10.18
N MET A 52 0.42 8.26 -9.27
CA MET A 52 0.98 8.73 -8.00
C MET A 52 0.83 7.68 -6.90
N ASN A 53 1.93 6.97 -6.64
CA ASN A 53 2.10 6.00 -5.55
C ASN A 53 1.09 4.84 -5.57
N PRO A 54 1.12 4.02 -6.64
CA PRO A 54 0.21 2.89 -6.78
C PRO A 54 0.41 1.91 -5.61
N ARG A 55 -0.72 1.49 -5.01
CA ARG A 55 -0.84 0.53 -3.88
C ARG A 55 -0.68 1.10 -2.46
N LYS A 56 -0.37 2.38 -2.26
CA LYS A 56 -0.16 2.91 -0.88
C LYS A 56 -1.44 3.29 -0.15
N LEU A 57 -2.52 3.64 -0.86
CA LEU A 57 -3.56 4.44 -0.22
C LEU A 57 -4.86 3.73 0.11
N ILE A 58 -5.35 2.74 -0.64
CA ILE A 58 -6.64 2.16 -0.26
C ILE A 58 -6.74 0.72 -0.77
N PRO A 59 -7.01 -0.29 0.10
CA PRO A 59 -7.02 -1.68 -0.30
C PRO A 59 -8.18 -1.95 -1.27
N PRO A 60 -8.06 -2.98 -2.11
CA PRO A 60 -9.11 -3.41 -3.01
C PRO A 60 -10.18 -4.16 -2.21
N HIS A 61 -11.19 -3.43 -1.73
CA HIS A 61 -12.48 -3.95 -1.26
C HIS A 61 -13.57 -3.08 -1.87
#